data_AF-A0A3L6M9F7-F1
#
_entry.id   AF-A0A3L6M9F7-F1
#
_cell.length_a   1.000
_cell.length_b   1.000
_cell.length_c   1.000
_cell.angle_alpha   90.00
_cell.angle_beta   90.00
_cell.angle_gamma   90.00
#
_symmetry.space_group_name_H-M   'P 1'
#
loop_
_entity.id
_entity.type
_entity.pdbx_description
1 polymer ?
#
loop_
_entity_poly.entity_id
_entity_poly.type
_entity_poly.pdbx_seq_one_letter_code
_entity_poly.pdbx_strand_id
1 'polypeptide(L)'
;MKNNLRFGRSRFWCVLALLLLTGCVSEAPIKQGFERKDDVVTPPVPLSALNYYPVLHRMTSAEIGRERMVLAALPANPNNQVRMAMVLGHPRGPQDLPKAIALLDAVLKSTDPAAITLQPLARLMLDGYIERQRQDIFSDKQALQLKESQRRVAELQEKIDSLADIERTLPQRPRAQRLPVSGGGR
;
A
#
# COMPACT_ATOMS: atom_id res chain seq x y z
N MET A 1 51.21 1.23 3.45
CA MET A 1 50.39 2.35 3.97
C MET A 1 49.65 3.03 2.82
N LYS A 2 48.52 2.46 2.39
CA LYS A 2 47.57 3.07 1.43
C LYS A 2 46.19 2.60 1.86
N ASN A 3 45.19 3.50 1.87
CA ASN A 3 43.72 3.24 1.77
C ASN A 3 42.81 4.21 2.56
N ASN A 4 43.24 5.44 2.87
CA ASN A 4 42.35 6.44 3.50
C ASN A 4 41.62 7.40 2.52
N LEU A 5 41.75 7.23 1.20
CA LEU A 5 41.16 8.16 0.21
C LEU A 5 39.76 7.77 -0.32
N ARG A 6 39.23 6.59 0.00
CA ARG A 6 37.90 6.16 -0.50
C ARG A 6 36.72 6.59 0.38
N PHE A 7 36.98 6.91 1.66
CA PHE A 7 35.92 7.25 2.62
C PHE A 7 35.36 8.68 2.44
N GLY A 8 36.16 9.61 1.91
CA GLY A 8 35.76 11.00 1.69
C GLY A 8 34.76 11.18 0.54
N ARG A 9 34.92 10.44 -0.57
CA ARG A 9 34.05 10.58 -1.76
C ARG A 9 32.61 10.12 -1.53
N SER A 10 32.41 9.09 -0.72
CA SER A 10 31.07 8.55 -0.45
C SER A 10 30.26 9.49 0.46
N ARG A 11 30.89 10.09 1.48
CA ARG A 11 30.25 11.09 2.33
C ARG A 11 29.93 12.38 1.58
N PHE A 12 30.81 12.80 0.66
CA PHE A 12 30.58 13.98 -0.17
C PHE A 12 29.39 13.79 -1.12
N TRP A 13 29.19 12.59 -1.66
CA TRP A 13 28.02 12.26 -2.49
C TRP A 13 26.71 12.23 -1.70
N CYS A 14 26.72 11.74 -0.45
CA CYS A 14 25.52 11.79 0.41
C CYS A 14 25.14 13.24 0.80
N VAL A 15 26.12 14.11 1.04
CA VAL A 15 25.86 15.53 1.37
C VAL A 15 25.42 16.33 0.12
N LEU A 16 25.98 16.03 -1.06
CA LEU A 16 25.55 16.63 -2.32
C LEU A 16 24.12 16.22 -2.72
N ALA A 17 23.72 14.99 -2.43
CA ALA A 17 22.36 14.50 -2.67
C ALA A 17 21.32 15.15 -1.74
N LEU A 18 21.70 15.54 -0.52
CA LEU A 18 20.83 16.24 0.44
C LEU A 18 20.60 17.72 0.07
N LEU A 19 21.53 18.36 -0.67
CA LEU A 19 21.41 19.76 -1.11
C LEU A 19 20.52 19.97 -2.34
N LEU A 20 20.15 18.90 -3.07
CA LEU A 20 19.29 18.99 -4.26
C LEU A 20 17.79 18.81 -3.96
N LEU A 21 17.40 18.63 -2.69
CA LEU A 21 16.01 18.41 -2.27
C LEU A 21 15.35 19.63 -1.61
N THR A 22 16.02 20.77 -1.51
CA THR A 22 15.41 22.02 -1.02
C THR A 22 14.99 22.90 -2.18
N GLY A 23 13.84 22.57 -2.76
CA GLY A 23 13.24 23.28 -3.88
C GLY A 23 11.72 23.14 -3.92
N CYS A 24 11.03 23.40 -2.80
CA CYS A 24 9.61 23.79 -2.86
C CYS A 24 9.56 25.30 -2.62
N VAL A 25 9.54 26.09 -3.70
CA VAL A 25 9.09 27.46 -3.62
C VAL A 25 7.57 27.40 -3.37
N SER A 26 7.18 27.58 -2.11
CA SER A 26 5.78 27.76 -1.75
C SER A 26 5.46 29.23 -2.05
N GLU A 27 4.85 29.47 -3.20
CA GLU A 27 4.38 30.79 -3.58
C GLU A 27 3.23 31.22 -2.66
N ALA A 28 3.31 32.46 -2.18
CA ALA A 28 2.41 33.04 -1.18
C ALA A 28 0.97 33.17 -1.72
N PRO A 29 -0.05 33.21 -0.84
CA PRO A 29 -1.44 33.19 -1.26
C PRO A 29 -1.84 34.52 -1.88
N ILE A 30 -2.22 34.48 -3.16
CA ILE A 30 -2.98 35.56 -3.78
C ILE A 30 -4.32 35.63 -3.05
N LYS A 31 -4.52 36.69 -2.25
CA LYS A 31 -5.83 37.11 -1.74
C LYS A 31 -6.67 37.61 -2.91
N GLN A 32 -7.21 36.70 -3.71
CA GLN A 32 -8.36 37.00 -4.54
C GLN A 32 -9.59 36.69 -3.72
N GLY A 33 -10.17 37.75 -3.15
CA GLY A 33 -11.54 37.71 -2.65
C GLY A 33 -12.46 37.40 -3.80
N PHE A 34 -12.74 36.11 -4.00
CA PHE A 34 -13.92 35.68 -4.72
C PHE A 34 -15.08 35.89 -3.75
N GLU A 35 -15.73 37.05 -3.81
CA GLU A 35 -17.09 37.16 -3.32
C GLU A 35 -17.94 36.21 -4.16
N ARG A 36 -18.08 34.99 -3.66
CA ARG A 36 -19.14 34.09 -4.08
C ARG A 36 -20.41 34.74 -3.58
N LYS A 37 -21.16 35.38 -4.48
CA LYS A 37 -22.59 35.61 -4.24
C LYS A 37 -23.19 34.24 -3.97
N ASP A 38 -23.46 33.98 -2.69
CA ASP A 38 -24.26 32.86 -2.23
C ASP A 38 -25.72 33.14 -2.56
N ASP A 39 -26.02 33.25 -3.86
CA ASP A 39 -27.35 32.94 -4.34
C ASP A 39 -27.45 31.43 -4.15
N VAL A 40 -28.11 31.01 -3.06
CA VAL A 40 -28.49 29.63 -2.78
C VAL A 40 -29.51 29.19 -3.84
N VAL A 41 -29.01 29.01 -5.06
CA VAL A 41 -29.62 28.18 -6.08
C VAL A 41 -29.04 26.80 -5.82
N THR A 42 -29.79 25.99 -5.08
CA THR A 42 -29.56 24.55 -5.03
C THR A 42 -29.44 24.06 -6.48
N PRO A 43 -28.26 23.61 -6.95
CA PRO A 43 -28.17 23.16 -8.32
C PRO A 43 -28.96 21.85 -8.43
N PRO A 44 -29.78 21.64 -9.47
CA PRO A 44 -30.31 20.33 -9.80
C PRO A 44 -29.18 19.51 -10.41
N VAL A 45 -28.20 19.07 -9.60
CA VAL A 45 -27.04 18.30 -10.06
C VAL A 45 -26.62 17.30 -8.95
N PRO A 46 -26.29 16.04 -9.27
CA PRO A 46 -25.87 14.99 -8.32
C PRO A 46 -24.55 15.26 -7.54
N LEU A 47 -24.04 16.50 -7.53
CA LEU A 47 -22.81 16.93 -6.85
C LEU A 47 -22.78 16.60 -5.36
N SER A 48 -23.93 16.31 -4.75
CA SER A 48 -24.00 15.88 -3.35
C SER A 48 -23.22 14.59 -3.08
N ALA A 49 -23.15 13.67 -4.05
CA ALA A 49 -22.38 12.42 -3.90
C ALA A 49 -20.88 12.67 -4.09
N LEU A 50 -20.47 13.51 -5.04
CA LEU A 50 -19.05 13.84 -5.25
C LEU A 50 -18.45 14.64 -4.08
N ASN A 51 -19.21 15.59 -3.53
CA ASN A 51 -18.80 16.38 -2.37
C ASN A 51 -18.62 15.53 -1.10
N TYR A 52 -19.15 14.31 -1.08
CA TYR A 52 -19.05 13.41 0.05
C TYR A 52 -17.63 12.83 0.23
N TYR A 53 -16.92 12.55 -0.86
CA TYR A 53 -15.60 11.92 -0.78
C TYR A 53 -14.53 12.81 -0.10
N PRO A 54 -14.42 14.12 -0.41
CA PRO A 54 -13.53 15.02 0.34
C PRO A 54 -13.85 15.09 1.83
N VAL A 55 -15.13 14.98 2.21
CA VAL A 55 -15.58 14.96 3.61
C VAL A 55 -15.07 13.69 4.30
N LEU A 56 -15.24 12.52 3.68
CA LEU A 56 -14.69 11.26 4.18
C LEU A 56 -13.17 11.32 4.39
N HIS A 57 -12.44 12.00 3.49
CA HIS A 57 -10.98 12.12 3.61
C HIS A 57 -10.52 12.92 4.85
N ARG A 58 -11.40 13.71 5.46
CA ARG A 58 -11.11 14.46 6.69
C ARG A 58 -11.50 13.70 7.96
N MET A 59 -12.24 12.60 7.81
CA MET A 59 -12.69 11.79 8.93
C MET A 59 -11.60 10.83 9.42
N THR A 60 -11.67 10.54 10.72
CA THR A 60 -10.95 9.46 11.39
C THR A 60 -11.60 8.10 11.11
N SER A 61 -10.88 7.00 11.40
CA SER A 61 -11.40 5.64 11.23
C SER A 61 -12.70 5.40 12.03
N ALA A 62 -12.75 5.90 13.27
CA ALA A 62 -13.93 5.78 14.13
C ALA A 62 -15.13 6.58 13.58
N GLU A 63 -14.89 7.77 13.02
CA GLU A 63 -15.93 8.58 12.38
C GLU A 63 -16.48 7.92 11.13
N ILE A 64 -15.63 7.31 10.30
CA ILE A 64 -16.06 6.54 9.12
C ILE A 64 -16.92 5.33 9.56
N GLY A 65 -16.56 4.68 10.66
CA GLY A 65 -17.37 3.60 11.25
C GLY A 65 -18.75 4.09 11.70
N ARG A 66 -18.84 5.26 12.34
CA ARG A 66 -20.12 5.89 12.72
C ARG A 66 -20.94 6.29 11.50
N GLU A 67 -20.31 6.91 10.52
CA GLU A 67 -20.94 7.33 9.27
C GLU A 67 -21.54 6.13 8.51
N ARG A 68 -20.86 4.99 8.51
CA ARG A 68 -21.41 3.72 8.00
C ARG A 68 -22.72 3.34 8.68
N MET A 69 -22.81 3.48 10.00
CA MET A 69 -24.03 3.18 10.76
C MET A 69 -25.15 4.17 10.46
N VAL A 70 -24.82 5.46 10.36
CA VAL A 70 -25.78 6.51 9.99
C VAL A 70 -26.36 6.23 8.60
N LEU A 71 -25.51 5.96 7.60
CA LEU A 71 -25.96 5.64 6.26
C LEU A 71 -26.76 4.32 6.19
N ALA A 72 -26.48 3.36 7.07
CA ALA A 72 -27.22 2.10 7.12
C ALA A 72 -28.65 2.27 7.67
N ALA A 73 -28.89 3.30 8.49
CA ALA A 73 -30.22 3.64 9.01
C ALA A 73 -31.05 4.47 8.01
N LEU A 74 -30.42 5.05 6.99
CA LEU A 74 -31.10 5.83 5.96
C LEU A 74 -31.77 4.93 4.91
N PRO A 75 -32.83 5.41 4.23
CA PRO A 75 -33.48 4.65 3.18
C PRO A 75 -32.54 4.36 2.02
N ALA A 76 -32.70 3.19 1.42
CA ALA A 76 -31.92 2.72 0.28
C ALA A 76 -32.33 3.45 -1.01
N ASN A 77 -31.94 4.72 -1.13
CA ASN A 77 -32.03 5.48 -2.38
C ASN A 77 -30.68 5.47 -3.13
N PRO A 78 -30.65 5.78 -4.44
CA PRO A 78 -29.42 5.71 -5.24
C PRO A 78 -28.27 6.58 -4.70
N ASN A 79 -28.58 7.76 -4.14
CA ASN A 79 -27.56 8.63 -3.53
C ASN A 79 -26.92 7.99 -2.30
N ASN A 80 -27.72 7.42 -1.40
CA ASN A 80 -27.25 6.74 -0.20
C ASN A 80 -26.50 5.45 -0.53
N GLN A 81 -26.90 4.73 -1.58
CA GLN A 81 -26.18 3.56 -2.08
C GLN A 81 -24.77 3.93 -2.56
N VAL A 82 -24.63 5.00 -3.35
CA VAL A 82 -23.33 5.50 -3.79
C VAL A 82 -22.48 5.99 -2.61
N ARG A 83 -23.06 6.75 -1.67
CA ARG A 83 -22.35 7.21 -0.46
C ARG A 83 -21.89 6.03 0.42
N MET A 84 -22.75 5.04 0.61
CA MET A 84 -22.41 3.80 1.33
C MET A 84 -21.26 3.08 0.62
N ALA A 85 -21.29 2.97 -0.72
CA ALA A 85 -20.19 2.39 -1.48
C ALA A 85 -18.88 3.19 -1.34
N MET A 86 -18.94 4.52 -1.22
CA MET A 86 -17.75 5.34 -0.90
C MET A 86 -17.19 5.02 0.49
N VAL A 87 -18.04 4.89 1.51
CA VAL A 87 -17.62 4.53 2.87
C VAL A 87 -16.97 3.14 2.91
N LEU A 88 -17.59 2.15 2.28
CA LEU A 88 -17.11 0.77 2.25
C LEU A 88 -15.80 0.60 1.47
N GLY A 89 -15.54 1.48 0.49
CA GLY A 89 -14.29 1.50 -0.27
C GLY A 89 -13.19 2.37 0.34
N HIS A 90 -13.46 3.11 1.42
CA HIS A 90 -12.52 4.07 1.96
C HIS A 90 -11.37 3.40 2.75
N PRO A 91 -10.09 3.73 2.50
CA PRO A 91 -8.94 3.00 3.06
C PRO A 91 -8.77 3.14 4.58
N ARG A 92 -9.29 4.20 5.20
CA ARG A 92 -9.21 4.41 6.66
C ARG A 92 -10.29 3.67 7.45
N GLY A 93 -11.31 3.12 6.79
CA GLY A 93 -12.44 2.44 7.42
C GLY A 93 -12.38 0.92 7.28
N PRO A 94 -13.29 0.19 7.95
CA PRO A 94 -13.47 -1.24 7.70
C PRO A 94 -13.98 -1.44 6.28
N GLN A 95 -13.12 -1.95 5.40
CA GLN A 95 -13.41 -2.07 3.98
C GLN A 95 -14.26 -3.30 3.67
N ASP A 96 -15.16 -3.16 2.71
CA ASP A 96 -15.99 -4.25 2.19
C ASP A 96 -16.26 -3.99 0.70
N LEU A 97 -15.21 -4.21 -0.11
CA LEU A 97 -15.25 -4.01 -1.56
C LEU A 97 -16.33 -4.86 -2.25
N PRO A 98 -16.55 -6.15 -1.91
CA PRO A 98 -17.61 -6.93 -2.55
C PRO A 98 -18.99 -6.31 -2.35
N LYS A 99 -19.31 -5.84 -1.14
CA LYS A 99 -20.57 -5.16 -0.87
C LYS A 99 -20.66 -3.81 -1.58
N ALA A 100 -19.57 -3.05 -1.63
CA ALA A 100 -19.52 -1.78 -2.34
C ALA A 100 -19.78 -1.95 -3.84
N ILE A 101 -19.17 -2.96 -4.47
CA ILE A 101 -19.38 -3.35 -5.87
C ILE A 101 -20.86 -3.69 -6.11
N ALA A 102 -21.46 -4.53 -5.26
CA ALA A 102 -22.86 -4.93 -5.41
C ALA A 102 -23.83 -3.73 -5.32
N LEU A 103 -23.54 -2.73 -4.47
CA LEU A 103 -24.33 -1.50 -4.37
C LEU A 103 -24.21 -0.66 -5.65
N LEU A 104 -23.01 -0.52 -6.20
CA LEU A 104 -22.79 0.23 -7.44
C LEU A 104 -23.46 -0.47 -8.63
N ASP A 105 -23.37 -1.80 -8.73
CA ASP A 105 -24.07 -2.58 -9.75
C ASP A 105 -25.60 -2.39 -9.67
N ALA A 106 -26.16 -2.32 -8.45
CA ALA A 106 -27.58 -2.05 -8.27
C ALA A 106 -27.98 -0.65 -8.80
N VAL A 107 -27.15 0.37 -8.56
CA VAL A 107 -27.35 1.72 -9.10
C VAL A 107 -27.28 1.72 -10.64
N LEU A 108 -26.35 0.96 -11.22
CA LEU A 108 -26.21 0.85 -12.68
C LEU A 108 -27.39 0.14 -13.36
N LYS A 109 -28.02 -0.81 -12.66
CA LYS A 109 -29.20 -1.54 -13.16
C LYS A 109 -30.52 -0.79 -12.94
N SER A 110 -30.53 0.25 -12.12
CA SER A 110 -31.73 1.01 -11.80
C SER A 110 -32.15 1.94 -12.95
N THR A 111 -33.44 2.01 -13.20
CA THR A 111 -34.08 2.89 -14.19
C THR A 111 -34.64 4.17 -13.56
N ASP A 112 -34.46 4.37 -12.25
CA ASP A 112 -34.84 5.60 -11.55
C ASP A 112 -34.08 6.81 -12.14
N PRO A 113 -34.74 7.93 -12.47
CA PRO A 113 -34.06 9.14 -12.95
C PRO A 113 -32.92 9.59 -12.01
N ALA A 114 -33.08 9.45 -10.69
CA ALA A 114 -32.02 9.79 -9.75
C ALA A 114 -30.80 8.87 -9.90
N ALA A 115 -31.02 7.58 -10.16
CA ALA A 115 -29.94 6.62 -10.40
C ALA A 115 -29.22 6.89 -11.73
N ILE A 116 -29.97 7.19 -12.80
CA ILE A 116 -29.42 7.49 -14.14
C ILE A 116 -28.38 8.62 -14.06
N THR A 117 -28.66 9.68 -13.29
CA THR A 117 -27.72 10.80 -13.11
C THR A 117 -26.42 10.39 -12.40
N LEU A 118 -26.45 9.33 -11.59
CA LEU A 118 -25.30 8.82 -10.82
C LEU A 118 -24.54 7.71 -11.56
N GLN A 119 -25.09 7.14 -12.63
CA GLN A 119 -24.47 6.01 -13.34
C GLN A 119 -23.05 6.29 -13.82
N PRO A 120 -22.69 7.48 -14.37
CA PRO A 120 -21.31 7.73 -14.81
C PRO A 120 -20.31 7.65 -13.64
N LEU A 121 -20.68 8.19 -12.47
CA LEU A 121 -19.87 8.10 -11.26
C LEU A 121 -19.78 6.66 -10.76
N ALA A 122 -20.91 5.95 -10.72
CA ALA A 122 -20.97 4.58 -10.27
C ALA A 122 -20.12 3.64 -11.14
N ARG A 123 -20.08 3.83 -12.47
CA ARG A 123 -19.19 3.06 -13.37
C ARG A 123 -17.72 3.29 -13.06
N LEU A 124 -17.31 4.55 -12.94
CA LEU A 124 -15.92 4.89 -12.63
C LEU A 124 -15.47 4.30 -11.29
N MET A 125 -16.33 4.36 -10.27
CA MET A 125 -16.04 3.74 -8.97
C MET A 125 -15.99 2.21 -9.04
N LEU A 126 -16.91 1.60 -9.79
CA LEU A 126 -16.99 0.15 -9.96
C LEU A 126 -15.71 -0.39 -10.60
N ASP A 127 -15.26 0.22 -11.70
CA ASP A 127 -14.01 -0.15 -12.37
C ASP A 127 -12.81 -0.07 -11.41
N GLY A 128 -12.74 1.01 -10.62
CA GLY A 128 -11.71 1.19 -9.61
C GLY A 128 -11.75 0.15 -8.48
N TYR A 129 -12.94 -0.23 -8.03
CA TYR A 129 -13.10 -1.23 -6.96
C TYR A 129 -12.81 -2.65 -7.42
N ILE A 130 -13.14 -3.00 -8.67
CA ILE A 130 -12.78 -4.30 -9.26
C ILE A 130 -11.26 -4.43 -9.39
N GLU A 131 -10.58 -3.39 -9.89
CA GLU A 131 -9.12 -3.42 -9.99
C GLU A 131 -8.45 -3.51 -8.62
N ARG A 132 -9.00 -2.80 -7.61
CA ARG A 132 -8.51 -2.92 -6.23
C ARG A 132 -8.69 -4.33 -5.68
N GLN A 133 -9.85 -4.95 -5.88
CA GLN A 133 -10.09 -6.33 -5.45
C GLN A 133 -9.11 -7.31 -6.12
N ARG A 134 -8.81 -7.10 -7.41
CA ARG A 134 -7.80 -7.88 -8.13
C ARG A 134 -6.41 -7.70 -7.51
N GLN A 135 -6.03 -6.47 -7.17
CA GLN A 135 -4.75 -6.17 -6.52
C GLN A 135 -4.63 -6.85 -5.15
N ASP A 136 -5.69 -6.83 -4.35
CA ASP A 136 -5.71 -7.49 -3.04
C ASP A 136 -5.43 -9.00 -3.18
N ILE A 137 -6.07 -9.67 -4.15
CA ILE A 137 -5.83 -11.09 -4.46
C ILE A 137 -4.36 -11.35 -4.87
N PHE A 138 -3.76 -10.45 -5.66
CA PHE A 138 -2.34 -10.59 -6.03
C PHE A 138 -1.41 -10.35 -4.83
N SER A 139 -1.74 -9.41 -3.96
CA SER A 139 -0.99 -9.12 -2.74
C SER A 139 -0.97 -10.34 -1.81
N ASP A 140 -2.13 -10.96 -1.58
CA ASP A 140 -2.27 -12.16 -0.75
C ASP A 140 -1.45 -13.34 -1.29
N LYS A 141 -1.48 -13.55 -2.62
CA LYS A 141 -0.65 -14.59 -3.27
C LYS A 141 0.84 -14.35 -3.07
N GLN A 142 1.30 -13.11 -3.22
CA GLN A 142 2.70 -12.76 -3.00
C GLN A 142 3.12 -12.93 -1.53
N ALA A 143 2.25 -12.54 -0.59
CA ALA A 143 2.49 -12.74 0.83
C ALA A 143 2.66 -14.23 1.19
N LEU A 144 1.84 -15.11 0.61
CA LEU A 144 1.98 -16.55 0.77
C LEU A 144 3.29 -17.10 0.18
N GLN A 145 3.63 -16.69 -1.04
CA GLN A 145 4.89 -17.09 -1.69
C GLN A 145 6.11 -16.64 -0.89
N LEU A 146 6.08 -15.43 -0.34
CA LEU A 146 7.16 -14.89 0.49
C LEU A 146 7.29 -15.65 1.82
N LYS A 147 6.18 -16.02 2.45
CA LYS A 147 6.20 -16.85 3.66
C LYS A 147 6.77 -18.25 3.38
N GLU A 148 6.40 -18.84 2.25
CA GLU A 148 6.93 -20.14 1.84
C GLU A 148 8.42 -20.06 1.51
N SER A 149 8.89 -19.01 0.82
CA SER A 149 10.31 -18.83 0.53
C SER A 149 11.13 -18.61 1.80
N GLN A 150 10.63 -17.84 2.77
CA GLN A 150 11.25 -17.67 4.07
C GLN A 150 11.37 -18.99 4.82
N ARG A 151 10.33 -19.85 4.78
CA ARG A 151 10.39 -21.19 5.37
C ARG A 151 11.48 -22.05 4.73
N ARG A 152 11.57 -22.06 3.40
CA ARG A 152 12.64 -22.81 2.69
C ARG A 152 14.03 -22.28 3.04
N VAL A 153 14.20 -20.97 3.19
CA VAL A 153 15.47 -20.39 3.64
C VAL A 153 15.83 -20.85 5.05
N ALA A 154 14.87 -20.87 5.98
CA ALA A 154 15.09 -21.37 7.33
C ALA A 154 15.47 -22.87 7.34
N GLU A 155 14.77 -23.70 6.57
CA GLU A 155 15.09 -25.13 6.43
C GLU A 155 16.47 -25.36 5.80
N LEU A 156 16.89 -24.52 4.85
CA LEU A 156 18.23 -24.58 4.27
C LEU A 156 19.30 -24.14 5.27
N GLN A 157 19.03 -23.12 6.09
CA GLN A 157 19.96 -22.67 7.13
C GLN A 157 20.17 -23.75 8.19
N GLU A 158 19.10 -24.41 8.65
CA GLU A 158 19.18 -25.53 9.60
C GLU A 158 20.05 -26.67 9.05
N LYS A 159 19.94 -26.98 7.76
CA LYS A 159 20.80 -27.98 7.10
C LYS A 159 22.25 -27.55 7.03
N ILE A 160 22.53 -26.27 6.74
CA ILE A 160 23.89 -25.73 6.72
C ILE A 160 24.51 -25.84 8.11
N ASP A 161 23.76 -25.45 9.14
CA ASP A 161 24.22 -25.50 10.53
C ASP A 161 24.46 -26.95 10.98
N SER A 162 23.56 -27.88 10.62
CA SER A 162 23.74 -29.32 10.86
C SER A 162 24.99 -29.88 10.17
N LEU A 163 25.27 -29.46 8.93
CA LEU A 163 26.48 -29.87 8.21
C LEU A 163 27.74 -29.28 8.86
N ALA A 164 27.70 -28.03 9.31
CA ALA A 164 28.81 -27.39 10.01
C ALA A 164 29.12 -28.08 11.36
N ASP A 165 28.10 -28.54 12.09
CA ASP A 165 28.27 -29.32 13.31
C ASP A 165 28.89 -30.69 13.03
N ILE A 166 28.49 -31.36 11.94
CA ILE A 166 29.14 -32.59 11.48
C ILE A 166 30.61 -32.35 11.15
N GLU A 167 30.94 -31.24 10.46
CA GLU A 167 32.33 -30.88 10.14
C GLU A 167 33.17 -30.72 11.41
N ARG A 168 32.60 -30.07 12.44
CA ARG A 168 33.29 -29.84 13.71
C ARG A 168 33.53 -31.11 14.52
N THR A 169 32.65 -32.10 14.41
CA THR A 169 32.73 -33.35 15.18
C THR A 169 33.57 -34.44 14.49
N LEU A 170 33.92 -34.26 13.21
CA LEU A 170 34.80 -35.17 12.50
C LEU A 170 36.21 -35.15 13.11
N PRO A 171 36.81 -36.32 13.45
CA PRO A 171 38.15 -36.38 13.99
C PRO A 171 39.15 -35.83 12.95
N GLN A 172 40.08 -34.96 13.38
CA GLN A 172 41.13 -34.49 12.50
C GLN A 172 41.90 -35.69 11.94
N ARG A 173 41.86 -35.84 10.61
CA ARG A 173 42.69 -36.83 9.90
C ARG A 173 44.14 -36.61 10.37
N PRO A 174 44.81 -37.61 10.96
CA PRO A 174 46.17 -37.43 11.45
C PRO A 174 47.02 -36.93 10.29
N ARG A 175 47.57 -35.71 10.44
CA ARG A 175 48.57 -35.19 9.51
C ARG A 175 49.66 -36.25 9.47
N ALA A 176 49.85 -36.87 8.30
CA ALA A 176 51.03 -37.69 8.06
C ALA A 176 52.24 -36.80 8.38
N GLN A 177 52.88 -37.08 9.51
CA GLN A 177 54.15 -36.47 9.86
C GLN A 177 55.07 -36.81 8.69
N ARG A 178 55.45 -35.80 7.91
CA ARG A 178 56.57 -35.95 6.98
C ARG A 178 57.75 -36.34 7.84
N LEU A 179 58.13 -37.61 7.76
CA LEU A 179 59.36 -38.12 8.34
C LEU A 179 60.51 -37.27 7.78
N PRO A 180 61.40 -36.74 8.62
CA PRO A 180 62.55 -36.00 8.14
C PRO A 180 63.37 -36.95 7.27
N VAL A 181 63.60 -36.55 6.01
CA VAL A 181 64.60 -37.19 5.15
C VAL A 181 65.93 -37.05 5.89
N SER A 182 66.33 -38.14 6.54
CA SER A 182 67.63 -38.28 7.18
C SER A 182 68.66 -38.27 6.07
N GLY A 183 69.41 -37.17 5.99
CA GLY A 183 70.58 -37.07 5.13
C GLY A 183 71.60 -38.15 5.51
N GLY A 184 71.95 -38.99 4.54
CA GLY A 184 73.20 -39.73 4.49
C GLY A 184 73.64 -39.66 3.02
N GLY A 185 74.80 -39.16 2.64
CA GLY A 185 76.05 -39.06 3.38
C GLY A 185 77.04 -40.03 2.74
N ARG A 186 77.86 -39.46 1.84
CA ARG A 186 79.00 -40.04 1.08
C ARG A 186 78.68 -40.67 -0.27
#